data_AF-A0A1V3XH23-F1
#
_entry.id   AF-A0A1V3XH23-F1
#
_cell.length_a   1.000
_cell.length_b   1.000
_cell.length_c   1.000
_cell.angle_alpha   90.00
_cell.angle_beta   90.00
_cell.angle_gamma   90.00
#
_symmetry.space_group_name_H-M   'P 1'
#
loop_
_entity.id
_entity.type
_entity.pdbx_description
1 polymer ?
#
loop_
_entity_poly.entity_id
_entity_poly.type
_entity_poly.pdbx_seq_one_letter_code
_entity_poly.pdbx_strand_id
1 'polypeptide(L)'
;MSEISPLHLVLGDEELLVERAVGEILRSARQRAGAGAGPGADDVPINRLRAGDVSTYELAELLSPSLFADERIVVLEAAAEAARMPSR
;
A
#
# COMPACT_ATOMS: atom_id res chain seq x y z
N MET A 1 18.39 -9.93 -7.01
CA MET A 1 17.12 -9.17 -7.00
C MET A 1 16.62 -9.21 -5.56
N SER A 2 16.64 -8.09 -4.85
CA SER A 2 16.11 -8.06 -3.49
C SER A 2 14.64 -8.41 -3.57
N GLU A 3 14.22 -9.46 -2.88
CA GLU A 3 12.79 -9.78 -2.76
C GLU A 3 12.08 -8.55 -2.21
N ILE A 4 10.96 -8.22 -2.83
CA ILE A 4 10.19 -7.06 -2.41
C ILE A 4 9.39 -7.50 -1.20
N SER A 5 9.70 -6.92 -0.03
CA SER A 5 9.00 -7.19 1.22
C SER A 5 7.49 -6.89 1.06
N PRO A 6 6.59 -7.73 1.60
CA PRO A 6 5.15 -7.44 1.60
C PRO A 6 4.79 -6.17 2.40
N LEU A 7 5.70 -5.70 3.26
CA LEU A 7 5.54 -4.48 4.04
C LEU A 7 6.73 -3.54 3.79
N HIS A 8 6.40 -2.27 3.51
CA HIS A 8 7.38 -1.19 3.34
C HIS A 8 7.07 -0.07 4.32
N LEU A 9 8.06 0.32 5.12
CA LEU A 9 8.00 1.52 5.96
C LEU A 9 8.86 2.61 5.31
N VAL A 10 8.21 3.69 4.87
CA VAL A 10 8.89 4.87 4.32
C VAL A 10 8.95 5.91 5.43
N LEU A 11 10.17 6.29 5.83
CA LEU A 11 10.43 7.30 6.86
C LEU A 11 11.14 8.49 6.23
N GLY A 12 10.62 9.69 6.49
CA GLY A 12 11.22 10.93 6.04
C GLY A 12 10.28 12.11 6.30
N ASP A 13 10.87 13.25 6.59
CA ASP A 13 10.14 14.51 6.81
C ASP A 13 9.95 15.29 5.50
N GLU A 14 10.66 14.90 4.43
CA GLU A 14 10.61 15.53 3.11
C GLU A 14 9.58 14.86 2.21
N GLU A 15 8.47 15.56 1.96
CA GLU A 15 7.29 15.05 1.27
C GLU A 15 7.59 14.56 -0.16
N LEU A 16 8.41 15.31 -0.92
CA LEU A 16 8.77 14.94 -2.29
C LEU A 16 9.59 13.64 -2.35
N LEU A 17 10.45 13.40 -1.37
CA LEU A 17 11.26 12.19 -1.30
C LEU A 17 10.41 10.98 -0.86
N VAL A 18 9.46 11.20 0.05
CA VAL A 18 8.50 10.17 0.47
C VAL A 18 7.62 9.75 -0.70
N GLU A 19 6.99 10.69 -1.41
CA GLU A 19 6.15 10.39 -2.57
C GLU A 19 6.93 9.68 -3.68
N ARG A 20 8.18 10.08 -3.91
CA ARG A 20 9.05 9.38 -4.86
C ARG A 20 9.31 7.93 -4.44
N ALA A 21 9.65 7.69 -3.19
CA ALA A 21 9.91 6.34 -2.67
C ALA A 21 8.66 5.46 -2.76
N VAL A 22 7.49 5.99 -2.38
CA VAL A 22 6.19 5.32 -2.54
C VAL A 22 5.93 4.97 -4.00
N GLY A 23 6.16 5.91 -4.92
CA GLY A 23 6.00 5.68 -6.36
C GLY A 23 6.90 4.56 -6.91
N GLU A 24 8.14 4.47 -6.44
CA GLU A 24 9.07 3.38 -6.81
C GLU A 24 8.61 2.02 -6.27
N ILE A 25 8.12 1.97 -5.02
CA ILE A 25 7.56 0.76 -4.39
C ILE A 25 6.31 0.30 -5.15
N LEU A 26 5.37 1.20 -5.45
CA LEU A 26 4.15 0.89 -6.19
C LEU A 26 4.44 0.33 -7.59
N ARG A 27 5.44 0.90 -8.28
CA ARG A 27 5.86 0.41 -9.60
C ARG A 27 6.45 -0.99 -9.51
N SER A 28 7.30 -1.22 -8.51
CA SER A 28 7.91 -2.53 -8.26
C SER A 28 6.87 -3.59 -7.88
N ALA A 29 5.89 -3.22 -7.06
CA ALA A 29 4.78 -4.09 -6.68
C ALA A 29 3.91 -4.50 -7.86
N ARG A 30 3.53 -3.56 -8.74
CA ARG A 30 2.79 -3.87 -9.98
C ARG A 30 3.57 -4.79 -10.91
N GLN A 31 4.87 -4.58 -11.06
CA GLN A 31 5.71 -5.46 -11.88
C GLN A 31 5.73 -6.90 -11.36
N ARG A 32 5.75 -7.09 -10.04
CA ARG A 32 5.68 -8.43 -9.41
C ARG A 32 4.33 -9.09 -9.65
N ALA A 33 3.25 -8.31 -9.56
CA ALA A 33 1.87 -8.77 -9.76
C ALA A 33 1.57 -9.29 -11.18
N GLY A 34 2.58 -9.42 -12.05
CA GLY A 34 2.40 -9.82 -13.44
C GLY A 34 1.78 -8.72 -14.31
N ALA A 35 1.57 -7.53 -13.75
CA ALA A 35 0.96 -6.37 -14.42
C ALA A 35 1.92 -5.71 -15.44
N GLY A 36 2.90 -6.44 -15.97
CA GLY A 36 4.03 -5.90 -16.72
C GLY A 36 3.97 -6.01 -18.24
N ALA A 37 2.99 -6.69 -18.86
CA ALA A 37 3.04 -6.93 -20.31
C ALA A 37 1.70 -7.23 -21.02
N GLY A 38 0.55 -6.85 -20.45
CA GLY A 38 -0.75 -7.09 -21.08
C GLY A 38 -1.82 -6.05 -20.70
N PRO A 39 -2.95 -5.99 -21.40
CA PRO A 39 -4.09 -5.19 -20.98
C PRO A 39 -4.55 -5.66 -19.58
N GLY A 40 -4.63 -4.75 -18.62
CA GLY A 40 -4.83 -5.04 -17.19
C GLY A 40 -3.60 -4.84 -16.30
N ALA A 41 -2.48 -4.37 -16.88
CA ALA A 41 -1.26 -3.94 -16.19
C ALA A 41 -1.46 -2.89 -15.06
N ASP A 42 -2.58 -2.18 -15.07
CA ASP A 42 -2.96 -1.19 -14.06
C ASP A 42 -4.03 -1.68 -13.07
N ASP A 43 -4.42 -2.95 -13.13
CA ASP A 43 -5.59 -3.47 -12.38
C ASP A 43 -5.28 -3.87 -10.94
N VAL A 44 -4.07 -3.68 -10.43
CA VAL A 44 -3.80 -3.89 -9.00
C VAL A 44 -4.43 -2.73 -8.22
N PRO A 45 -5.51 -2.95 -7.46
CA PRO A 45 -6.18 -1.88 -6.72
C PRO A 45 -5.25 -1.31 -5.65
N ILE A 46 -5.18 0.02 -5.59
CA ILE A 46 -4.43 0.76 -4.59
C ILE A 46 -5.42 1.53 -3.72
N ASN A 47 -5.44 1.21 -2.43
CA ASN A 47 -6.18 1.97 -1.44
C ASN A 47 -5.20 2.86 -0.65
N ARG A 48 -5.36 4.18 -0.74
CA ARG A 48 -4.63 5.15 0.09
C ARG A 48 -5.51 5.56 1.26
N LEU A 49 -4.98 5.43 2.47
CA LEU A 49 -5.70 5.70 3.71
C LEU A 49 -4.79 6.41 4.69
N ARG A 50 -5.36 7.28 5.51
CA ARG A 50 -4.64 7.92 6.61
C ARG A 50 -4.57 6.94 7.77
N ALA A 51 -3.38 6.71 8.31
CA ALA A 51 -3.17 5.65 9.30
C ALA A 51 -3.97 5.86 10.60
N GLY A 52 -4.27 7.11 10.97
CA GLY A 52 -5.11 7.43 12.14
C GLY A 52 -6.62 7.24 11.91
N ASP A 53 -7.05 7.07 10.67
CA ASP A 53 -8.47 6.95 10.30
C ASP A 53 -8.87 5.49 10.01
N VAL A 54 -7.93 4.54 10.10
CA VAL A 54 -8.20 3.12 9.83
C VAL A 54 -8.10 2.29 11.10
N SER A 55 -9.12 1.49 11.37
CA SER A 55 -9.10 0.49 12.44
C SER A 55 -8.36 -0.78 12.01
N THR A 56 -7.95 -1.60 12.98
CA THR A 56 -7.35 -2.91 12.71
C THR A 56 -8.31 -3.85 11.96
N TYR A 57 -9.62 -3.73 12.23
CA TYR A 57 -10.65 -4.52 11.57
C TYR A 57 -10.80 -4.13 10.09
N GLU A 58 -10.88 -2.84 9.79
CA GLU A 58 -10.97 -2.34 8.40
C GLU A 58 -9.72 -2.70 7.61
N LEU A 59 -8.53 -2.60 8.22
CA LEU A 59 -7.29 -3.02 7.57
C LEU A 59 -7.29 -4.53 7.25
N ALA A 60 -7.81 -5.36 8.17
CA ALA A 60 -7.94 -6.80 7.94
C ALA A 60 -8.94 -7.12 6.82
N GLU A 61 -10.04 -6.39 6.74
CA GLU A 61 -11.02 -6.53 5.66
C GLU A 61 -10.42 -6.09 4.31
N LEU A 62 -9.73 -4.95 4.27
CA LEU A 62 -9.05 -4.44 3.09
C LEU A 62 -7.95 -5.35 2.58
N LEU A 63 -7.35 -6.19 3.43
CA LEU A 63 -6.32 -7.17 3.06
C LEU A 63 -6.88 -8.60 2.92
N SER A 64 -8.18 -8.80 3.14
CA SER A 64 -8.81 -10.12 3.05
C SER A 64 -8.74 -10.68 1.62
N PRO A 65 -8.47 -11.98 1.41
CA PRO A 65 -8.39 -12.57 0.06
C PRO A 65 -9.66 -12.30 -0.77
N SER A 66 -9.51 -11.90 -2.04
CA SER A 66 -10.63 -11.72 -2.98
C SER A 66 -10.70 -12.88 -3.96
N LEU A 67 -11.91 -13.18 -4.46
CA LEU A 67 -12.15 -14.17 -5.51
C LEU A 67 -11.83 -13.64 -6.93
N PHE A 68 -11.66 -12.32 -7.08
CA PHE A 68 -11.54 -11.66 -8.39
C PHE A 68 -10.21 -10.92 -8.59
N ALA A 69 -9.44 -10.68 -7.52
CA ALA A 69 -8.17 -9.97 -7.58
C ALA A 69 -7.18 -10.62 -6.61
N ASP A 70 -6.13 -11.21 -7.17
CA ASP A 70 -5.10 -11.94 -6.42
C ASP A 70 -4.16 -11.00 -5.66
N GLU A 71 -3.94 -9.78 -6.17
CA GLU A 71 -3.02 -8.81 -5.57
C GLU A 71 -3.69 -7.45 -5.32
N ARG A 72 -3.33 -6.81 -4.21
CA ARG A 72 -3.77 -5.46 -3.85
C ARG A 72 -2.68 -4.75 -3.07
N ILE A 73 -2.74 -3.42 -3.07
CA ILE A 73 -1.79 -2.60 -2.33
C ILE A 73 -2.56 -1.63 -1.44
N VAL A 74 -2.16 -1.56 -0.18
CA VAL A 74 -2.65 -0.55 0.77
C VAL A 74 -1.48 0.37 1.11
N VAL A 75 -1.71 1.67 1.02
CA VAL A 75 -0.76 2.71 1.42
C VAL A 75 -1.34 3.43 2.62
N LEU A 76 -0.64 3.34 3.75
CA LEU A 76 -0.98 4.08 4.96
C LEU A 76 -0.13 5.35 5.03
N GLU A 77 -0.79 6.49 4.85
CA GLU A 77 -0.18 7.81 4.97
C GLU A 77 -0.19 8.28 6.43
N ALA A 78 0.68 9.24 6.77
CA ALA A 78 0.79 9.77 8.13
C ALA A 78 0.93 8.66 9.19
N ALA A 79 1.83 7.70 8.97
CA ALA A 79 2.03 6.54 9.87
C ALA A 79 2.30 6.92 11.33
N ALA A 80 2.86 8.11 11.59
CA ALA A 80 3.04 8.65 12.94
C ALA A 80 1.71 8.81 13.72
N GLU A 81 0.58 8.89 13.01
CA GLU A 81 -0.75 9.05 13.60
C GLU A 81 -1.46 7.72 13.88
N ALA A 82 -0.93 6.58 13.38
CA ALA A 82 -1.48 5.25 13.59
C ALA A 82 -1.59 4.82 15.07
N ALA A 83 -0.78 5.43 15.94
CA ALA A 83 -0.78 5.16 17.37
C ALA A 83 -1.90 5.90 18.13
N ARG A 84 -2.63 6.81 17.47
CA ARG A 84 -3.82 7.42 18.04
C ARG A 84 -4.95 6.42 17.86
N MET A 85 -5.29 5.68 18.92
CA MET A 85 -6.49 4.85 18.92
C MET A 85 -7.68 5.67 18.38
N PRO A 86 -8.46 5.15 17.41
CA PRO A 86 -9.62 5.87 16.90
C PRO A 86 -10.56 6.11 18.07
N SER A 87 -10.86 7.39 18.32
CA SER A 87 -11.74 7.80 19.39
C SER A 87 -13.20 7.62 18.98
N ARG A 88 -13.65 6.37 18.75
CA ARG A 88 -15.04 5.89 18.92
C ARG A 88 -15.27 4.50 18.35
#